data_AF-A0A2M9BQ07-F1
#
_entry.id   AF-A0A2M9BQ07-F1
#
_cell.length_a   1.000
_cell.length_b   1.000
_cell.length_c   1.000
_cell.angle_alpha   90.00
_cell.angle_beta   90.00
_cell.angle_gamma   90.00
#
_symmetry.space_group_name_H-M   'P 1'
#
loop_
_entity.id
_entity.type
_entity.pdbx_description
1 polymer ?
#
loop_
_entity_poly.entity_id
_entity_poly.type
_entity_poly.pdbx_seq_one_letter_code
_entity_poly.pdbx_strand_id
1 'polypeptide(L)'
;MPLSSGRGLLRQQLALSQHDLAIYLRVSREQLGQVEIGRRGLPPVAAERMARLRQLLAVPHDSVPAEPPLTPAETDPAHTANIEVVDEMRRRLRIVRHEAGNARYELSLLRDQAPALRRRVAVLRALQATLPAVPPAGQDDPDGLDRLWYEHHIDVAEHKLTKCGRLPQSLLENRIRALDLEIATLESLLPPAPAE
;
A
#
# COMPACT_ATOMS: atom_id res chain seq x y z
N MET A 1 2.86 4.43 -29.01
CA MET A 1 1.85 4.28 -27.94
C MET A 1 1.54 2.79 -27.77
N PRO A 2 2.20 2.06 -26.87
CA PRO A 2 1.84 0.66 -26.65
C PRO A 2 0.56 0.63 -25.81
N LEU A 3 -0.46 -0.06 -26.30
CA LEU A 3 -1.66 -0.38 -25.53
C LEU A 3 -1.19 -1.28 -24.36
N SER A 4 -1.00 -0.69 -23.18
CA SER A 4 -0.85 -1.45 -21.94
C SER A 4 -2.12 -2.26 -21.74
N SER A 5 -2.13 -3.48 -22.26
CA SER A 5 -3.25 -4.41 -22.25
C SER A 5 -3.89 -4.44 -20.86
N GLY A 6 -5.17 -4.05 -20.76
CA GLY A 6 -5.95 -3.96 -19.51
C GLY A 6 -6.12 -5.27 -18.72
N ARG A 7 -5.36 -6.31 -19.07
CA ARG A 7 -5.35 -7.65 -18.45
C ARG A 7 -4.22 -7.81 -17.41
N GLY A 8 -3.07 -7.18 -17.61
CA GLY A 8 -2.01 -7.10 -16.57
C GLY A 8 -2.38 -6.17 -15.40
N LEU A 9 -3.36 -5.28 -15.63
CA LEU A 9 -3.86 -4.31 -14.66
C LEU A 9 -4.49 -4.97 -13.43
N LEU A 10 -5.24 -6.06 -13.62
CA LEU A 10 -5.91 -6.81 -12.54
C LEU A 10 -4.92 -7.35 -11.51
N ARG A 11 -3.80 -7.86 -11.99
CA ARG A 11 -2.78 -8.47 -11.17
C ARG A 11 -2.07 -7.44 -10.29
N GLN A 12 -1.84 -6.25 -10.84
CA GLN A 12 -1.32 -5.10 -10.13
C GLN A 12 -2.36 -4.54 -9.14
N GLN A 13 -3.62 -4.39 -9.56
CA GLN A 13 -4.70 -3.86 -8.73
C GLN A 13 -5.02 -4.73 -7.50
N LEU A 14 -4.76 -6.04 -7.59
CA LEU A 14 -5.01 -7.01 -6.52
C LEU A 14 -3.73 -7.49 -5.82
N ALA A 15 -2.55 -7.01 -6.25
CA ALA A 15 -1.24 -7.46 -5.78
C ALA A 15 -1.10 -9.00 -5.75
N LEU A 16 -1.61 -9.68 -6.78
CA LEU A 16 -1.53 -11.14 -6.93
C LEU A 16 -0.28 -11.54 -7.72
N SER A 17 0.29 -12.71 -7.45
CA SER A 17 1.28 -13.27 -8.36
C SER A 17 0.59 -13.81 -9.63
N GLN A 18 1.35 -13.95 -10.73
CA GLN A 18 0.81 -14.58 -11.95
C GLN A 18 0.45 -16.03 -11.70
N HIS A 19 1.18 -16.69 -10.81
CA HIS A 19 0.89 -18.04 -10.38
C HIS A 19 -0.42 -18.11 -9.60
N ASP A 20 -0.64 -17.19 -8.66
CA ASP A 20 -1.85 -17.14 -7.82
C ASP A 20 -3.09 -16.91 -8.68
N LEU A 21 -2.99 -16.00 -9.65
CA LEU A 21 -4.07 -15.72 -10.59
C LEU A 21 -4.35 -16.92 -11.50
N ALA A 22 -3.32 -17.67 -11.92
CA ALA A 22 -3.49 -18.86 -12.73
C ALA A 22 -4.20 -19.98 -11.96
N ILE A 23 -3.86 -20.18 -10.69
CA ILE A 23 -4.52 -21.12 -9.78
C ILE A 23 -6.01 -20.78 -9.67
N TYR A 24 -6.33 -19.51 -9.37
CA TYR A 24 -7.72 -19.05 -9.23
C TYR A 24 -8.53 -19.27 -10.51
N LEU A 25 -7.95 -18.95 -11.66
CA LEU A 25 -8.59 -19.14 -12.96
C LEU A 25 -8.66 -20.62 -13.37
N ARG A 26 -8.02 -21.53 -12.62
CA ARG A 26 -7.83 -22.96 -12.95
C ARG A 26 -7.24 -23.14 -14.36
N VAL A 27 -6.25 -22.33 -14.70
CA VAL A 27 -5.48 -22.40 -15.96
C VAL A 27 -4.00 -22.49 -15.65
N SER A 28 -3.20 -22.92 -16.63
CA SER A 28 -1.74 -22.92 -16.44
C SER A 28 -1.18 -21.50 -16.44
N ARG A 29 -0.06 -21.29 -15.74
CA ARG A 29 0.65 -20.00 -15.70
C ARG A 29 1.05 -19.53 -17.10
N GLU A 30 1.42 -20.47 -17.96
CA GLU A 30 1.80 -20.21 -19.35
C GLU A 30 0.59 -19.79 -20.19
N GLN A 31 -0.57 -20.43 -20.00
CA GLN A 31 -1.81 -20.03 -20.64
C GLN A 31 -2.27 -18.63 -20.18
N LEU A 32 -2.12 -18.31 -18.89
CA LEU A 32 -2.38 -16.96 -18.38
C LEU A 32 -1.42 -15.93 -18.98
N GLY A 33 -0.14 -16.26 -19.11
CA GLY A 33 0.85 -15.41 -19.78
C GLY A 33 0.48 -15.11 -21.23
N GLN A 34 0.04 -16.13 -21.99
CA GLN A 34 -0.43 -15.97 -23.37
C GLN A 34 -1.70 -15.10 -23.48
N VAL A 35 -2.58 -15.15 -22.47
CA VAL A 35 -3.78 -14.31 -22.38
C VAL A 35 -3.43 -12.85 -22.06
N GLU A 36 -2.45 -12.61 -21.20
CA GLU A 36 -1.98 -11.28 -20.79
C GLU A 36 -1.34 -10.52 -21.97
N ILE A 37 -0.61 -11.22 -22.83
CA ILE A 37 0.00 -10.67 -24.06
C ILE A 37 -0.95 -10.67 -25.27
N GLY A 38 -2.21 -11.06 -25.09
CA GLY A 38 -3.24 -11.02 -26.13
C GLY A 38 -3.15 -12.10 -27.21
N ARG A 39 -2.30 -13.13 -27.04
CA ARG A 39 -2.11 -14.21 -28.01
C ARG A 39 -3.17 -15.32 -27.94
N ARG A 40 -3.85 -15.48 -26.80
CA ARG A 40 -4.95 -16.45 -26.62
C ARG A 40 -6.11 -15.88 -25.80
N GLY A 41 -7.30 -16.44 -26.01
CA GLY A 41 -8.48 -16.21 -25.16
C GLY A 41 -8.46 -17.08 -23.90
N LEU A 42 -9.20 -16.63 -22.86
CA LEU A 42 -9.45 -17.46 -21.68
C LEU A 42 -10.52 -18.51 -22.01
N PRO A 43 -10.43 -19.74 -21.46
CA PRO A 43 -11.54 -20.67 -21.45
C PRO A 43 -12.81 -20.02 -20.85
N PRO A 44 -14.02 -20.38 -21.30
CA PRO A 44 -15.26 -19.70 -20.89
C PRO A 44 -15.43 -19.62 -19.36
N VAL A 45 -15.17 -20.71 -18.63
CA VAL A 45 -15.22 -20.73 -17.16
C VAL A 45 -14.21 -19.76 -16.52
N ALA A 46 -13.00 -19.67 -17.07
CA ALA A 46 -11.98 -18.73 -16.62
C ALA A 46 -12.31 -17.28 -17.02
N ALA A 47 -12.97 -17.08 -18.16
CA ALA A 47 -13.44 -15.78 -18.61
C ALA A 47 -14.58 -15.25 -17.72
N GLU A 48 -15.51 -16.11 -17.28
CA GLU A 48 -16.55 -15.76 -16.31
C GLU A 48 -15.96 -15.39 -14.95
N ARG A 49 -15.00 -16.16 -14.44
CA ARG A 49 -14.28 -15.84 -13.21
C ARG A 49 -13.55 -14.50 -13.31
N MET A 50 -12.91 -14.25 -14.45
CA MET A 50 -12.25 -12.98 -14.74
C MET A 50 -13.25 -11.82 -14.84
N ALA A 51 -14.45 -12.06 -15.39
CA ALA A 51 -15.50 -11.05 -15.50
C ALA A 51 -16.05 -10.66 -14.12
N ARG A 52 -16.25 -11.62 -13.20
CA ARG A 52 -16.65 -11.35 -11.81
C ARG A 52 -15.62 -10.49 -11.08
N LEU A 53 -14.33 -10.81 -11.21
CA LEU A 53 -13.25 -9.99 -10.64
C LEU A 53 -13.27 -8.55 -11.17
N ARG A 54 -13.53 -8.35 -12.47
CA ARG A 54 -13.62 -7.01 -13.08
C ARG A 54 -14.83 -6.22 -12.63
N GLN A 55 -15.99 -6.85 -12.48
CA GLN A 55 -17.21 -6.17 -12.03
C GLN A 55 -17.04 -5.61 -10.61
N LEU A 56 -16.38 -6.35 -9.72
CA LEU A 56 -16.08 -5.88 -8.36
C LEU A 56 -15.01 -4.78 -8.31
N LEU A 57 -14.17 -4.67 -9.35
CA LEU A 57 -13.19 -3.59 -9.50
C LEU A 57 -13.77 -2.30 -10.07
N ALA A 58 -14.96 -2.35 -10.68
CA ALA A 58 -15.62 -1.20 -11.28
C ALA A 58 -16.37 -0.31 -10.27
N VAL A 59 -16.46 -0.73 -9.00
CA VAL A 59 -17.05 0.08 -7.93
C VAL A 59 -16.04 1.15 -7.51
N PRO A 60 -16.34 2.45 -7.65
CA PRO A 60 -15.48 3.52 -7.19
C PRO A 60 -15.35 3.46 -5.66
N HIS A 61 -14.12 3.44 -5.17
CA HIS A 61 -13.83 3.75 -3.77
C HIS A 61 -13.25 5.17 -3.72
N ASP A 62 -14.15 6.14 -3.80
CA ASP A 62 -13.97 7.55 -3.48
C ASP A 62 -14.00 7.71 -1.93
N SER A 63 -13.33 8.62 -1.24
CA SER A 63 -12.32 9.65 -1.49
C SER A 63 -11.67 9.96 -0.12
N VAL A 64 -10.47 10.55 -0.08
CA VAL A 64 -9.84 11.03 1.17
C VAL A 64 -10.23 12.52 1.38
N PRO A 65 -10.69 12.96 2.57
CA PRO A 65 -10.87 14.39 2.84
C PRO A 65 -9.52 15.06 3.17
N ALA A 66 -9.33 16.26 2.63
CA ALA A 66 -8.15 17.11 2.81
C ALA A 66 -8.11 17.78 4.20
N GLU A 67 -6.90 17.92 4.74
CA GLU A 67 -6.58 18.64 5.99
C GLU A 67 -6.53 20.18 5.77
N PRO A 68 -6.94 21.00 6.77
CA PRO A 68 -6.82 22.46 6.73
C PRO A 68 -5.46 22.96 7.31
N PRO A 69 -5.04 24.20 7.01
CA PRO A 69 -3.73 24.74 7.40
C PRO A 69 -3.76 25.43 8.77
N LEU A 70 -2.64 25.41 9.50
CA LEU A 70 -2.41 26.26 10.68
C LEU A 70 -1.14 27.10 10.50
N THR A 71 -1.26 28.37 10.88
CA THR A 71 -0.31 29.49 10.75
C THR A 71 0.87 29.43 11.73
N PRO A 72 2.03 30.02 11.42
CA PRO A 72 3.16 30.08 12.34
C PRO A 72 3.07 31.29 13.29
N ALA A 73 3.46 31.07 14.55
CA ALA A 73 3.74 32.11 15.52
C ALA A 73 5.24 32.50 15.46
N GLU A 74 5.51 33.79 15.40
CA GLU A 74 6.86 34.38 15.50
C GLU A 74 7.38 34.30 16.93
N THR A 75 8.66 33.96 17.10
CA THR A 75 9.45 34.48 18.22
C THR A 75 10.93 34.54 17.83
N ASP A 76 11.51 35.73 17.97
CA ASP A 76 12.95 36.01 18.01
C ASP A 76 13.50 35.52 19.37
N PRO A 77 14.73 34.96 19.45
CA PRO A 77 15.83 35.84 19.86
C PRO A 77 17.23 35.48 19.31
N ALA A 78 18.06 36.51 19.21
CA ALA A 78 19.51 36.42 19.07
C ALA A 78 20.17 35.62 20.23
N HIS A 79 21.06 34.69 19.87
CA HIS A 79 22.02 34.09 20.81
C HIS A 79 23.39 33.88 20.16
N THR A 80 24.42 34.44 20.80
CA THR A 80 25.83 34.32 20.42
C THR A 80 26.29 32.89 20.71
N ALA A 81 26.36 32.06 19.67
CA ALA A 81 26.71 30.65 19.79
C ALA A 81 28.23 30.42 19.74
N ASN A 82 28.72 29.60 20.66
CA ASN A 82 30.08 29.04 20.66
C ASN A 82 30.25 28.14 19.42
N ILE A 83 31.33 28.27 18.66
CA ILE A 83 31.49 27.68 17.31
C ILE A 83 31.28 26.14 17.32
N GLU A 84 31.74 25.46 18.37
CA GLU A 84 31.55 24.00 18.53
C GLU A 84 30.09 23.59 18.70
N VAL A 85 29.28 24.42 19.36
CA VAL A 85 27.84 24.18 19.54
C VAL A 85 27.11 24.34 18.21
N VAL A 86 27.50 25.33 17.41
CA VAL A 86 26.95 25.56 16.06
C VAL A 86 27.22 24.36 15.15
N ASP A 87 28.43 23.80 15.18
CA ASP A 87 28.80 22.68 14.32
C ASP A 87 28.10 21.37 14.71
N GLU A 88 27.91 21.11 16.02
CA GLU A 88 27.10 19.97 16.45
C GLU A 88 25.62 20.14 16.08
N MET A 89 25.07 21.36 16.20
CA MET A 89 23.69 21.65 15.76
C MET A 89 23.52 21.46 14.25
N ARG A 90 24.50 21.87 13.43
CA ARG A 90 24.51 21.60 11.98
C ARG A 90 24.60 20.10 11.69
N ARG A 91 25.42 19.35 12.44
CA ARG A 91 25.52 17.89 12.31
C ARG A 91 24.18 17.22 12.65
N ARG A 92 23.56 17.61 13.77
CA ARG A 92 22.24 17.10 14.18
C ARG A 92 21.19 17.41 13.12
N LEU A 93 21.16 18.63 12.59
CA LEU A 93 20.23 19.03 11.53
C LEU A 93 20.35 18.14 10.28
N ARG A 94 21.57 17.79 9.86
CA ARG A 94 21.78 16.85 8.74
C ARG A 94 21.21 15.46 9.03
N ILE A 95 21.43 14.94 10.23
CA ILE A 95 20.92 13.63 10.66
C ILE A 95 19.38 13.62 10.66
N VAL A 96 18.77 14.61 11.30
CA VAL A 96 17.30 14.69 11.44
C VAL A 96 16.63 14.86 10.07
N ARG A 97 17.20 15.68 9.16
CA ARG A 97 16.72 15.78 7.78
C ARG A 97 16.79 14.45 7.03
N HIS A 98 17.88 13.70 7.19
CA HIS A 98 18.02 12.38 6.58
C HIS A 98 16.98 11.39 7.13
N GLU A 99 16.80 11.35 8.45
CA GLU A 99 15.78 10.51 9.10
C GLU A 99 14.36 10.87 8.64
N ALA A 100 14.05 12.16 8.52
CA ALA A 100 12.76 12.63 8.02
C ALA A 100 12.52 12.20 6.57
N GLY A 101 13.57 12.27 5.72
CA GLY A 101 13.53 11.75 4.36
C GLY A 101 13.23 10.25 4.31
N ASN A 102 13.94 9.45 5.10
CA ASN A 102 13.73 7.99 5.17
C ASN A 102 12.32 7.65 5.68
N ALA A 103 11.85 8.32 6.72
CA ALA A 103 10.51 8.08 7.27
C ALA A 103 9.40 8.42 6.25
N ARG A 104 9.56 9.50 5.48
CA ARG A 104 8.64 9.84 4.38
C ARG A 104 8.65 8.80 3.27
N TYR A 105 9.83 8.33 2.88
CA TYR A 105 9.96 7.27 1.88
C TYR A 105 9.29 5.97 2.34
N GLU A 106 9.54 5.54 3.59
CA GLU A 106 8.89 4.37 4.18
C GLU A 106 7.36 4.53 4.22
N LEU A 107 6.87 5.69 4.64
CA LEU A 107 5.43 5.99 4.66
C LEU A 107 4.82 5.88 3.25
N SER A 108 5.51 6.37 2.21
CA SER A 108 5.09 6.24 0.82
C SER A 108 4.94 4.76 0.44
N LEU A 109 5.94 3.92 0.74
CA LEU A 109 5.88 2.49 0.45
C LEU A 109 4.70 1.79 1.15
N LEU A 110 4.45 2.10 2.42
CA LEU A 110 3.31 1.52 3.14
C LEU A 110 1.96 1.99 2.56
N ARG A 111 1.86 3.27 2.16
CA ARG A 111 0.67 3.84 1.53
C ARG A 111 0.40 3.26 0.15
N ASP A 112 1.43 2.89 -0.60
CA ASP A 112 1.27 2.23 -1.91
C ASP A 112 0.80 0.77 -1.77
N GLN A 113 1.24 0.06 -0.72
CA GLN A 113 0.93 -1.36 -0.52
C GLN A 113 -0.45 -1.60 0.11
N ALA A 114 -0.84 -0.80 1.10
CA ALA A 114 -2.04 -1.05 1.89
C ALA A 114 -3.37 -1.05 1.10
N PRO A 115 -3.60 -0.19 0.08
CA PRO A 115 -4.84 -0.16 -0.69
C PRO A 115 -5.13 -1.48 -1.41
N ALA A 116 -4.11 -2.07 -2.05
CA ALA A 116 -4.26 -3.34 -2.76
C ALA A 116 -4.61 -4.49 -1.81
N LEU A 117 -3.98 -4.52 -0.63
CA LEU A 117 -4.27 -5.53 0.40
C LEU A 117 -5.68 -5.39 0.99
N ARG A 118 -6.12 -4.16 1.30
CA ARG A 118 -7.50 -3.91 1.77
C ARG A 118 -8.52 -4.31 0.72
N ARG A 119 -8.27 -3.97 -0.54
CA ARG A 119 -9.13 -4.34 -1.67
C ARG A 119 -9.20 -5.85 -1.82
N ARG A 120 -8.07 -6.55 -1.71
CA ARG A 120 -8.03 -8.02 -1.72
C ARG A 120 -8.90 -8.61 -0.61
N VAL A 121 -8.75 -8.16 0.64
CA VAL A 121 -9.59 -8.65 1.75
C VAL A 121 -11.07 -8.43 1.47
N ALA A 122 -11.45 -7.22 1.04
CA ALA A 122 -12.84 -6.88 0.76
C ALA A 122 -13.44 -7.77 -0.35
N VAL A 123 -12.72 -7.94 -1.47
CA VAL A 123 -13.18 -8.76 -2.60
C VAL A 123 -13.26 -10.23 -2.22
N LEU A 124 -12.24 -10.78 -1.55
CA LEU A 124 -12.22 -12.19 -1.18
C LEU A 124 -13.30 -12.52 -0.14
N ARG A 125 -13.55 -11.65 0.84
CA ARG A 125 -14.67 -11.82 1.77
C ARG A 125 -16.02 -11.77 1.08
N ALA A 126 -16.21 -10.85 0.12
CA ALA A 126 -17.44 -10.81 -0.67
C ALA A 126 -17.64 -12.10 -1.47
N LEU A 127 -16.59 -12.62 -2.11
CA LEU A 127 -16.66 -13.89 -2.84
C LEU A 127 -16.96 -15.07 -1.91
N GLN A 128 -16.30 -15.13 -0.75
CA GLN A 128 -16.54 -16.17 0.25
C GLN A 128 -18.00 -16.15 0.75
N ALA A 129 -18.60 -14.97 0.91
CA ALA A 129 -20.00 -14.82 1.31
C ALA A 129 -21.00 -15.26 0.23
N THR A 130 -20.59 -15.37 -1.04
CA THR A 130 -21.44 -15.90 -2.12
C THR A 130 -21.40 -17.43 -2.23
N LEU A 131 -20.45 -18.10 -1.56
CA LEU A 131 -20.40 -19.56 -1.57
C LEU A 131 -21.58 -20.14 -0.78
N PRO A 132 -22.12 -21.30 -1.18
CA PRO A 132 -23.11 -22.04 -0.39
C PRO A 132 -22.61 -22.32 1.02
N ALA A 133 -23.50 -22.67 1.95
CA ALA A 133 -23.07 -23.16 3.26
C ALA A 133 -22.21 -24.43 3.12
N VAL A 134 -21.27 -24.62 4.05
CA VAL A 134 -20.44 -25.83 4.08
C VAL A 134 -21.36 -27.05 4.22
N PRO A 135 -21.27 -28.04 3.31
CA PRO A 135 -22.09 -29.24 3.41
C PRO A 135 -21.71 -30.07 4.65
N PRO A 136 -22.65 -30.85 5.20
CA PRO A 136 -22.40 -31.67 6.38
C PRO A 136 -21.27 -32.69 6.14
N ALA A 137 -20.60 -33.08 7.22
CA ALA A 137 -19.46 -33.98 7.18
C ALA A 137 -19.79 -35.29 6.43
N GLY A 138 -18.94 -35.66 5.47
CA GLY A 138 -19.12 -36.85 4.64
C GLY A 138 -19.83 -36.61 3.31
N GLN A 139 -20.24 -35.37 3.01
CA GLN A 139 -20.70 -34.97 1.67
C GLN A 139 -19.58 -34.26 0.91
N ASP A 140 -19.57 -34.41 -0.41
CA ASP A 140 -18.62 -33.71 -1.28
C ASP A 140 -18.88 -32.20 -1.22
N ASP A 141 -17.83 -31.42 -0.94
CA ASP A 141 -17.84 -29.96 -1.01
C ASP A 141 -17.21 -29.50 -2.33
N PRO A 142 -18.01 -29.19 -3.37
CA PRO A 142 -17.47 -28.71 -4.63
C PRO A 142 -16.76 -27.35 -4.52
N ASP A 143 -17.04 -26.59 -3.45
CA ASP A 143 -16.51 -25.25 -3.19
C ASP A 143 -15.39 -25.26 -2.13
N GLY A 144 -15.06 -26.41 -1.54
CA GLY A 144 -14.12 -26.51 -0.42
C GLY A 144 -12.73 -25.97 -0.75
N LEU A 145 -12.25 -26.21 -1.98
CA LEU A 145 -10.98 -25.66 -2.46
C LEU A 145 -11.02 -24.13 -2.60
N ASP A 146 -12.12 -23.60 -3.13
CA ASP A 146 -12.27 -22.15 -3.31
C ASP A 146 -12.36 -21.47 -1.93
N ARG A 147 -13.05 -22.09 -0.97
CA ARG A 147 -13.17 -21.61 0.42
C ARG A 147 -11.81 -21.56 1.13
N LEU A 148 -11.02 -22.64 1.07
CA LEU A 148 -9.67 -22.69 1.61
C LEU A 148 -8.75 -21.66 0.97
N TRP A 149 -8.86 -21.47 -0.34
CA TRP A 149 -8.07 -20.47 -1.07
C TRP A 149 -8.41 -19.04 -0.65
N TYR A 150 -9.70 -18.72 -0.48
CA TYR A 150 -10.14 -17.41 0.02
C TYR A 150 -9.64 -17.15 1.43
N GLU A 151 -9.85 -18.10 2.35
CA GLU A 151 -9.44 -18.00 3.75
C GLU A 151 -7.94 -17.74 3.87
N HIS A 152 -7.11 -18.59 3.26
CA HIS A 152 -5.66 -18.44 3.28
C HIS A 152 -5.21 -17.05 2.80
N HIS A 153 -5.83 -16.54 1.74
CA HIS A 153 -5.42 -15.27 1.15
C HIS A 153 -6.00 -14.03 1.82
N ILE A 154 -7.12 -14.16 2.52
CA ILE A 154 -7.60 -13.16 3.47
C ILE A 154 -6.60 -13.07 4.62
N ASP A 155 -6.24 -14.20 5.23
CA ASP A 155 -5.31 -14.25 6.37
C ASP A 155 -3.95 -13.64 6.04
N VAL A 156 -3.38 -14.01 4.88
CA VAL A 156 -2.10 -13.45 4.41
C VAL A 156 -2.20 -11.94 4.19
N ALA A 157 -3.31 -11.45 3.64
CA ALA A 157 -3.50 -10.02 3.38
C ALA A 157 -3.71 -9.24 4.68
N GLU A 158 -4.51 -9.76 5.62
CA GLU A 158 -4.72 -9.18 6.94
C GLU A 158 -3.43 -9.16 7.76
N HIS A 159 -2.66 -10.25 7.73
CA HIS A 159 -1.34 -10.28 8.36
C HIS A 159 -0.41 -9.20 7.79
N LYS A 160 -0.36 -9.01 6.47
CA LYS A 160 0.44 -7.93 5.87
C LYS A 160 -0.08 -6.54 6.26
N LEU A 161 -1.40 -6.37 6.38
CA LEU A 161 -2.01 -5.13 6.85
C LEU A 161 -1.65 -4.80 8.31
N THR A 162 -1.29 -5.76 9.14
CA THR A 162 -0.75 -5.43 10.48
C THR A 162 0.56 -4.64 10.40
N LYS A 163 1.35 -4.84 9.33
CA LYS A 163 2.67 -4.21 9.13
C LYS A 163 2.64 -2.95 8.28
N CYS A 164 1.69 -2.82 7.36
CA CYS A 164 1.56 -1.67 6.46
C CYS A 164 0.24 -0.90 6.61
N GLY A 165 -0.61 -1.28 7.55
CA GLY A 165 -1.94 -0.71 7.77
C GLY A 165 -1.94 0.67 8.40
N ARG A 166 -3.11 1.11 8.87
CA ARG A 166 -3.30 2.48 9.40
C ARG A 166 -2.42 2.78 10.60
N LEU A 167 -2.25 1.82 11.51
CA LEU A 167 -1.45 2.03 12.72
C LEU A 167 0.04 2.29 12.40
N PRO A 168 0.78 1.41 11.67
CA PRO A 168 2.15 1.71 11.24
C PRO A 168 2.29 3.03 10.47
N GLN A 169 1.34 3.32 9.57
CA GLN A 169 1.32 4.60 8.84
C GLN A 169 1.19 5.80 9.79
N SER A 170 0.28 5.76 10.75
CA SER A 170 0.09 6.85 11.73
C SER A 170 1.30 7.05 12.64
N LEU A 171 2.01 5.98 12.99
CA LEU A 171 3.25 6.08 13.76
C LEU A 171 4.36 6.79 12.97
N LEU A 172 4.50 6.48 11.68
CA LEU A 172 5.44 7.18 10.79
C LEU A 172 5.03 8.63 10.57
N GLU A 173 3.74 8.93 10.39
CA GLU A 173 3.24 10.29 10.28
C GLU A 173 3.57 11.12 11.53
N ASN A 174 3.36 10.55 12.73
CA ASN A 174 3.75 11.18 13.99
C ASN A 174 5.26 11.41 14.08
N ARG A 175 6.06 10.42 13.67
CA ARG A 175 7.52 10.55 13.64
C ARG A 175 7.98 11.66 12.69
N ILE A 176 7.41 11.72 11.48
CA ILE A 176 7.72 12.78 10.51
C ILE A 176 7.40 14.15 11.11
N ARG A 177 6.23 14.32 11.74
CA ARG A 177 5.87 15.58 12.40
C ARG A 177 6.86 15.97 13.50
N ALA A 178 7.29 15.03 14.33
CA ALA A 178 8.28 15.28 15.37
C ALA A 178 9.64 15.70 14.79
N LEU A 179 10.10 15.02 13.72
CA LEU A 179 11.35 15.36 13.05
C LEU A 179 11.28 16.73 12.36
N ASP A 180 10.14 17.08 11.78
CA ASP A 180 9.94 18.39 11.14
C ASP A 180 9.95 19.54 12.14
N LEU A 181 9.38 19.35 13.33
CA LEU A 181 9.49 20.31 14.43
C LEU A 181 10.94 20.46 14.93
N GLU A 182 11.68 19.36 15.04
CA GLU A 182 13.10 19.40 15.42
C GLU A 182 13.94 20.13 14.36
N ILE A 183 13.69 19.88 13.07
CA ILE A 183 14.33 20.59 11.95
C ILE A 183 14.06 22.09 12.06
N ALA A 184 12.78 22.50 12.19
CA ALA A 184 12.41 23.90 12.29
C ALA A 184 13.06 24.59 13.50
N THR A 185 13.12 23.89 14.64
CA THR A 185 13.78 24.40 15.86
C THR A 185 15.28 24.60 15.61
N LEU A 186 15.97 23.61 15.06
CA LEU A 186 17.40 23.70 14.76
C LEU A 186 17.72 24.77 13.72
N GLU A 187 16.88 24.92 12.70
CA GLU A 187 17.00 25.98 11.69
C GLU A 187 16.82 27.38 12.29
N SER A 188 15.88 27.56 13.23
CA SER A 188 15.66 28.84 13.91
C SER A 188 16.83 29.25 14.82
N LEU A 189 17.57 28.28 15.35
CA LEU A 189 18.68 28.52 16.26
C LEU A 189 20.04 28.65 15.55
N LEU A 190 20.13 28.23 14.29
CA LEU A 190 21.37 28.29 13.52
C LEU A 190 21.49 29.63 12.80
N PRO A 191 22.63 30.33 12.90
CA PRO A 191 22.85 31.54 12.11
C PRO A 191 22.84 31.21 10.60
N PRO A 192 22.37 32.14 9.74
CA PRO A 192 22.39 31.92 8.29
C PRO A 192 23.80 31.57 7.85
N ALA A 193 23.92 30.59 6.94
CA ALA A 193 25.21 30.21 6.40
C ALA A 193 25.89 31.45 5.80
N PRO A 194 27.20 31.69 6.05
CA PRO A 194 27.90 32.77 5.38
C PRO A 194 27.80 32.54 3.87
N ALA A 195 27.35 33.56 3.14
CA ALA A 195 27.38 33.54 1.69
C ALA A 195 28.85 33.48 1.24
N GLU A 196 29.21 32.43 0.51
CA GLU A 196 30.47 32.35 -0.25
C GLU A 196 30.38 33.16 -1.54
#